data_AF-A0A196SJ49-F1
#
_entry.id   AF-A0A196SJ49-F1
#
_cell.length_a   1.000
_cell.length_b   1.000
_cell.length_c   1.000
_cell.angle_alpha   90.00
_cell.angle_beta   90.00
_cell.angle_gamma   90.00
#
_symmetry.space_group_name_H-M   'P 1'
#
loop_
_entity.id
_entity.type
_entity.pdbx_description
1 polymer ?
#
loop_
_entity_poly.entity_id
_entity_poly.type
_entity_poly.pdbx_seq_one_letter_code
_entity_poly.pdbx_strand_id
1 'polypeptide(L)'
;MDIGCVDLLSCVFCFANLELRNLPKLKALRFGGDAFQRCNRLVLEDLPELTSIQMGERAFTFNAQEPHNELVLRNLPKLTTLTSEGWSTCSFRFVHTITVENLPSLTRVHMPWAFQYKNRVSVTGNIGAFASLLQ
;
A
#
# COMPACT_ATOMS: atom_id res chain seq x y z
N MET A 1 1.67 13.86 2.36
CA MET A 1 3.13 13.67 2.23
C MET A 1 3.33 13.10 0.85
N ASP A 2 4.15 13.78 0.06
CA ASP A 2 4.43 13.38 -1.30
C ASP A 2 5.86 12.86 -1.36
N ILE A 3 6.04 11.63 -1.83
CA ILE A 3 7.34 10.99 -1.95
C ILE A 3 7.57 10.62 -3.42
N GLY A 4 8.40 11.40 -4.11
CA GLY A 4 8.64 11.25 -5.55
C GLY A 4 7.55 11.91 -6.42
N CYS A 5 7.80 11.96 -7.73
CA CYS A 5 6.83 12.44 -8.71
C CYS A 5 6.05 11.23 -9.27
N VAL A 6 4.72 11.32 -9.31
CA VAL A 6 3.85 10.25 -9.83
C VAL A 6 4.11 9.98 -11.32
N ASP A 7 4.56 11.01 -12.04
CA ASP A 7 4.73 10.98 -13.49
C ASP A 7 6.17 10.70 -13.96
N LEU A 8 7.14 10.52 -13.04
CA LEU A 8 8.54 10.25 -13.38
C LEU A 8 9.02 8.95 -12.72
N LEU A 9 9.61 8.07 -13.53
CA LEU A 9 10.30 6.86 -13.08
C LEU A 9 11.54 7.27 -12.27
N SER A 10 11.41 7.30 -10.95
CA SER A 10 12.51 7.66 -10.06
C SER A 10 12.54 6.65 -8.94
N CYS A 11 13.55 5.77 -8.93
CA CYS A 11 13.71 4.81 -7.83
C CYS A 11 14.31 5.47 -6.58
N VAL A 12 13.66 6.53 -6.09
CA VAL A 12 14.18 7.41 -5.02
C VAL A 12 14.43 6.63 -3.72
N PHE A 13 13.84 5.44 -3.57
CA PHE A 13 13.99 4.58 -2.39
C PHE A 13 14.02 3.08 -2.74
N CYS A 14 14.71 2.70 -3.82
CA CYS A 14 14.92 1.29 -4.19
C CYS A 14 15.38 0.47 -2.96
N PHE A 15 14.73 -0.67 -2.71
CA PHE A 15 14.99 -1.59 -1.58
C PHE A 15 14.69 -1.05 -0.18
N ALA A 16 14.31 0.23 -0.02
CA ALA A 16 13.97 0.76 1.28
C ALA A 16 12.59 0.26 1.73
N ASN A 17 12.44 0.05 3.04
CA ASN A 17 11.15 -0.21 3.67
C ASN A 17 10.52 1.10 4.14
N LEU A 18 9.19 1.11 4.30
CA LEU A 18 8.47 2.26 4.85
C LEU A 18 7.59 1.83 6.02
N GLU A 19 7.74 2.52 7.15
CA GLU A 19 6.85 2.36 8.29
C GLU A 19 6.37 3.73 8.77
N LEU A 20 5.07 3.96 8.67
CA LEU A 20 4.41 5.15 9.18
C LEU A 20 3.42 4.72 10.26
N ARG A 21 3.70 5.15 11.49
CA ARG A 21 2.90 4.80 12.67
C ARG A 21 2.52 6.04 13.46
N ASN A 22 1.34 6.06 14.04
CA ASN A 22 0.91 7.08 15.01
C ASN A 22 1.04 8.52 14.50
N LEU A 23 0.54 8.78 13.28
CA LEU A 23 0.55 10.12 12.69
C LEU A 23 -0.89 10.69 12.66
N PRO A 24 -1.37 11.27 13.77
CA PRO A 24 -2.77 11.66 13.93
C PRO A 24 -3.21 12.83 13.05
N LYS A 25 -2.27 13.50 12.36
CA LYS A 25 -2.57 14.64 11.48
C LYS A 25 -2.37 14.33 9.99
N LEU A 26 -1.86 13.14 9.66
CA LEU A 26 -1.55 12.79 8.27
C LEU A 26 -2.85 12.50 7.52
N LYS A 27 -3.11 13.26 6.44
CA LYS A 27 -4.37 13.18 5.69
C LYS A 27 -4.27 12.43 4.36
N ALA A 28 -3.13 12.52 3.69
CA ALA A 28 -2.94 11.93 2.38
C ALA A 28 -1.50 11.45 2.19
N LEU A 29 -1.37 10.33 1.48
CA LEU A 29 -0.11 9.76 1.03
C LEU A 29 -0.12 9.64 -0.50
N ARG A 30 0.92 10.20 -1.14
CA ARG A 30 1.13 10.08 -2.57
C ARG A 30 2.56 9.60 -2.81
N PHE A 31 2.68 8.53 -3.58
CA PHE A 31 3.96 7.91 -3.90
C PHE A 31 4.18 7.96 -5.41
N GLY A 32 5.37 8.41 -5.80
CA GLY A 32 5.80 8.53 -7.18
C GLY A 32 5.93 7.20 -7.91
N GLY A 33 6.17 7.25 -9.22
CA GLY A 33 6.57 6.07 -9.99
C GLY A 33 7.88 5.48 -9.41
N ASP A 34 7.93 4.16 -9.24
CA ASP A 34 9.04 3.41 -8.65
C ASP A 34 9.37 3.74 -7.18
N ALA A 35 8.53 4.50 -6.48
CA ALA A 35 8.72 4.76 -5.07
C ALA A 35 8.71 3.46 -4.25
N PHE A 36 9.77 3.23 -3.47
CA PHE A 36 9.97 2.01 -2.68
C PHE A 36 9.88 0.72 -3.49
N GLN A 37 10.27 0.75 -4.77
CA GLN A 37 10.37 -0.48 -5.55
C GLN A 37 11.36 -1.45 -4.88
N ARG A 38 11.03 -2.74 -4.91
CA ARG A 38 11.78 -3.83 -4.26
C ARG A 38 11.89 -3.67 -2.74
N CYS A 39 10.95 -2.96 -2.11
CA CYS A 39 10.81 -3.01 -0.66
C CYS A 39 10.47 -4.43 -0.20
N ASN A 40 10.78 -4.71 1.05
CA ASN A 40 10.40 -5.95 1.73
C ASN A 40 9.25 -5.72 2.71
N ARG A 41 9.05 -4.47 3.16
CA ARG A 41 8.08 -4.14 4.20
C ARG A 41 7.43 -2.77 4.00
N LEU A 42 6.10 -2.74 4.08
CA LEU A 42 5.29 -1.53 4.18
C LEU A 42 4.34 -1.64 5.38
N VAL A 43 4.43 -0.68 6.31
CA VAL A 43 3.52 -0.56 7.45
C VAL A 43 2.87 0.81 7.45
N LEU A 44 1.54 0.83 7.41
CA LEU A 44 0.71 2.02 7.63
C LEU A 44 -0.25 1.70 8.78
N GLU A 45 0.02 2.29 9.94
CA GLU A 45 -0.65 1.93 11.19
C GLU A 45 -1.03 3.17 12.01
N ASP A 46 -2.23 3.18 12.57
CA ASP A 46 -2.72 4.25 13.46
C ASP A 46 -2.60 5.64 12.82
N LEU A 47 -3.25 5.78 11.65
CA LEU A 47 -3.33 7.03 10.88
C LEU A 47 -4.79 7.49 10.82
N PRO A 48 -5.36 7.99 11.95
CA PRO A 48 -6.81 8.19 12.11
C PRO A 48 -7.40 9.24 11.17
N GLU A 49 -6.59 10.18 10.67
CA GLU A 49 -7.02 11.24 9.76
C GLU A 49 -6.69 10.94 8.29
N LEU A 50 -6.10 9.78 7.98
CA LEU A 50 -5.69 9.44 6.62
C LEU A 50 -6.93 9.11 5.78
N THR A 51 -7.14 9.86 4.71
CA THR A 51 -8.31 9.71 3.82
C THR A 51 -7.97 9.05 2.50
N SER A 52 -6.73 9.20 2.01
CA SER A 52 -6.33 8.70 0.69
C SER A 52 -4.88 8.22 0.64
N ILE A 53 -4.68 7.14 -0.11
CA ILE A 53 -3.38 6.61 -0.51
C ILE A 53 -3.39 6.46 -2.04
N GLN A 54 -2.40 7.07 -2.70
CA GLN A 54 -2.20 6.97 -4.15
C GLN A 54 -0.76 6.54 -4.43
N MET A 55 -0.61 5.54 -5.29
CA MET A 55 0.67 4.97 -5.70
C MET A 55 0.83 5.13 -7.21
N GLY A 56 2.00 5.60 -7.64
CA GLY A 56 2.37 5.64 -9.06
C GLY A 56 2.79 4.27 -9.60
N GLU A 57 3.24 4.28 -10.86
CA GLU A 57 3.67 3.08 -11.56
C GLU A 57 4.73 2.31 -10.77
N ARG A 58 4.57 0.98 -10.61
CA ARG A 58 5.54 0.09 -9.93
C ARG A 58 5.92 0.48 -8.48
N ALA A 59 5.26 1.48 -7.89
CA ALA A 59 5.48 1.85 -6.50
C ALA A 59 5.06 0.69 -5.57
N PHE A 60 5.90 0.36 -4.59
CA PHE A 60 5.71 -0.80 -3.71
C PHE A 60 5.48 -2.13 -4.45
N THR A 61 6.08 -2.32 -5.63
CA THR A 61 6.31 -3.68 -6.13
C THR A 61 7.38 -4.32 -5.25
N PHE A 62 7.02 -5.36 -4.48
CA PHE A 62 7.92 -5.98 -3.51
C PHE A 62 9.05 -6.76 -4.20
N ASN A 63 10.10 -7.04 -3.45
CA ASN A 63 11.24 -7.81 -3.95
C ASN A 63 10.86 -9.27 -4.19
N ALA A 64 10.85 -9.71 -5.45
CA ALA A 64 10.51 -11.09 -5.82
C ALA A 64 11.45 -12.17 -5.26
N GLN A 65 12.67 -11.79 -4.84
CA GLN A 65 13.65 -12.72 -4.25
C GLN A 65 13.55 -12.79 -2.72
N GLU A 66 12.78 -11.91 -2.09
CA GLU A 66 12.63 -11.88 -0.64
C GLU A 66 11.51 -12.83 -0.19
N PRO A 67 11.79 -13.85 0.64
CA PRO A 67 10.76 -14.76 1.13
C PRO A 67 9.78 -14.10 2.11
N HIS A 68 10.16 -13.01 2.78
CA HIS A 68 9.38 -12.39 3.87
C HIS A 68 8.84 -10.99 3.55
N ASN A 69 8.19 -10.84 2.40
CA ASN A 69 7.51 -9.59 2.05
C ASN A 69 6.23 -9.38 2.86
N GLU A 70 6.15 -8.25 3.57
CA GLU A 70 5.06 -7.93 4.51
C GLU A 70 4.38 -6.57 4.19
N LEU A 71 3.05 -6.60 4.14
CA LEU A 71 2.19 -5.41 4.09
C LEU A 71 1.28 -5.37 5.33
N VAL A 72 1.31 -4.27 6.07
CA VAL A 72 0.41 -4.02 7.19
C VAL A 72 -0.38 -2.72 6.96
N LEU A 73 -1.70 -2.84 6.93
CA LEU A 73 -2.66 -1.72 6.89
C LEU A 73 -3.58 -1.85 8.11
N ARG A 74 -3.34 -1.07 9.15
CA ARG A 74 -4.08 -1.19 10.42
C ARG A 74 -4.60 0.16 10.90
N ASN A 75 -5.85 0.17 11.38
CA ASN A 75 -6.46 1.32 12.05
C ASN A 75 -6.39 2.59 11.20
N LEU A 76 -6.98 2.52 10.00
CA LEU A 76 -7.12 3.66 9.08
C LEU A 76 -8.62 4.00 8.92
N PRO A 77 -9.30 4.43 10.01
CA PRO A 77 -10.75 4.52 10.08
C PRO A 77 -11.37 5.47 9.05
N LYS A 78 -10.64 6.50 8.62
CA LYS A 78 -11.10 7.49 7.62
C LYS A 78 -10.61 7.22 6.21
N LEU A 79 -9.87 6.14 5.97
CA LEU A 79 -9.34 5.84 4.64
C LEU A 79 -10.49 5.51 3.70
N THR A 80 -10.64 6.29 2.63
CA THR A 80 -11.73 6.13 1.65
C THR A 80 -11.25 5.64 0.29
N THR A 81 -10.01 5.99 -0.09
CA THR A 81 -9.44 5.65 -1.40
C THR A 81 -8.05 5.02 -1.28
N LEU A 82 -7.86 3.90 -1.97
CA LEU A 82 -6.57 3.23 -2.16
C LEU A 82 -6.39 2.91 -3.64
N THR A 83 -5.50 3.62 -4.32
CA THR A 83 -5.34 3.49 -5.77
C THR A 83 -3.88 3.38 -6.20
N SER A 84 -3.67 2.63 -7.28
CA SER A 84 -2.44 2.58 -8.07
C SER A 84 -2.75 3.11 -9.47
N GLU A 85 -1.93 4.03 -9.96
CA GLU A 85 -2.12 4.71 -11.25
C GLU A 85 -0.84 4.60 -12.09
N GLY A 86 -0.99 4.71 -13.42
CA GLY A 86 0.10 4.55 -14.38
C GLY A 86 -0.17 3.43 -15.38
N TRP A 87 0.78 3.20 -16.29
CA TRP A 87 0.60 2.28 -17.41
C TRP A 87 0.92 0.83 -17.00
N SER A 88 1.85 0.65 -16.07
CA SER A 88 2.26 -0.63 -15.51
C SER A 88 2.04 -0.69 -13.99
N THR A 89 0.78 -0.69 -13.57
CA THR A 89 0.44 -0.82 -12.14
C THR A 89 0.67 -2.26 -11.67
N CYS A 90 1.64 -2.44 -10.79
CA CYS A 90 1.87 -3.70 -10.07
C CYS A 90 2.30 -3.44 -8.62
N SER A 91 1.71 -2.40 -8.03
CA SER A 91 1.83 -2.13 -6.60
C SER A 91 1.34 -3.32 -5.79
N PHE A 92 2.07 -3.66 -4.73
CA PHE A 92 1.84 -4.84 -3.89
C PHE A 92 1.94 -6.18 -4.61
N ARG A 93 2.52 -6.23 -5.80
CA ARG A 93 2.96 -7.50 -6.39
C ARG A 93 4.12 -8.06 -5.56
N PHE A 94 4.21 -9.39 -5.46
CA PHE A 94 5.21 -10.13 -4.67
C PHE A 94 5.10 -10.00 -3.14
N VAL A 95 4.07 -9.33 -2.60
CA VAL A 95 3.82 -9.40 -1.15
C VAL A 95 3.37 -10.81 -0.76
N HIS A 96 3.88 -11.34 0.35
CA HIS A 96 3.57 -12.69 0.82
C HIS A 96 2.64 -12.70 2.02
N THR A 97 2.85 -11.79 2.98
CA THR A 97 2.04 -11.66 4.20
C THR A 97 1.33 -10.32 4.19
N ILE A 98 0.01 -10.37 4.34
CA ILE A 98 -0.85 -9.19 4.35
C ILE A 98 -1.64 -9.18 5.66
N THR A 99 -1.54 -8.09 6.41
CA THR A 99 -2.36 -7.83 7.59
C THR A 99 -3.22 -6.61 7.32
N VAL A 100 -4.53 -6.79 7.39
CA VAL A 100 -5.50 -5.71 7.20
C VAL A 100 -6.47 -5.66 8.37
N GLU A 101 -6.53 -4.50 9.01
CA GLU A 101 -7.33 -4.31 10.21
C GLU A 101 -7.99 -2.94 10.22
N ASN A 102 -9.29 -2.91 10.49
CA ASN A 102 -10.07 -1.68 10.72
C ASN A 102 -9.89 -0.60 9.63
N LEU A 103 -10.38 -0.89 8.42
CA LEU A 103 -10.53 0.04 7.29
C LEU A 103 -12.03 0.28 6.93
N PRO A 104 -12.91 0.63 7.89
CA PRO A 104 -14.36 0.62 7.71
C PRO A 104 -14.90 1.57 6.63
N SER A 105 -14.19 2.67 6.35
CA SER A 105 -14.64 3.69 5.38
C SER A 105 -14.07 3.49 3.98
N LEU A 106 -13.28 2.44 3.74
CA LEU A 106 -12.66 2.22 2.45
C LEU A 106 -13.72 1.80 1.43
N THR A 107 -13.89 2.59 0.37
CA THR A 107 -14.95 2.39 -0.62
C THR A 107 -14.42 2.30 -2.04
N ARG A 108 -13.33 3.01 -2.34
CA ARG A 108 -12.69 2.99 -3.66
C ARG A 108 -11.34 2.29 -3.59
N VAL A 109 -11.25 1.15 -4.26
CA VAL A 109 -9.98 0.45 -4.50
C VAL A 109 -9.75 0.31 -5.99
N HIS A 110 -8.54 0.62 -6.44
CA HIS A 110 -8.11 0.35 -7.81
C HIS A 110 -6.65 -0.08 -7.79
N MET A 111 -6.42 -1.38 -7.83
CA MET A 111 -5.10 -1.97 -7.64
C MET A 111 -4.91 -3.13 -8.63
N PRO A 112 -4.71 -2.84 -9.93
CA PRO A 112 -4.55 -3.88 -10.93
C PRO A 112 -3.30 -4.71 -10.62
N TRP A 113 -3.39 -6.04 -10.79
CA TRP A 113 -2.27 -6.99 -10.61
C TRP A 113 -1.67 -7.02 -9.20
N ALA A 114 -2.30 -6.39 -8.21
CA ALA A 114 -1.89 -6.48 -6.81
C ALA A 114 -2.06 -7.91 -6.28
N PHE A 115 -1.25 -8.27 -5.29
CA PHE A 115 -1.38 -9.51 -4.53
C PHE A 115 -1.29 -10.82 -5.32
N GLN A 116 -0.70 -10.82 -6.52
CA GLN A 116 -0.55 -12.01 -7.37
C GLN A 116 0.20 -13.18 -6.70
N TYR A 117 1.04 -12.89 -5.70
CA TYR A 117 1.85 -13.89 -4.99
C TYR A 117 1.54 -13.92 -3.48
N LYS A 118 0.35 -13.45 -3.06
CA LYS A 118 -0.05 -13.49 -1.64
C LYS A 118 -0.10 -14.93 -1.12
N ASN A 119 0.44 -15.15 0.08
CA ASN A 119 0.43 -16.47 0.74
C ASN A 119 -0.44 -16.46 2.00
N ARG A 120 -0.26 -15.47 2.87
CA ARG A 120 -0.95 -15.35 4.15
C ARG A 120 -1.69 -14.03 4.22
N VAL A 121 -2.96 -14.09 4.56
CA VAL A 121 -3.80 -12.91 4.75
C VAL A 121 -4.46 -13.01 6.12
N SER A 122 -4.25 -11.99 6.95
CA SER A 122 -4.92 -11.83 8.23
C SER A 122 -5.84 -10.62 8.16
N VAL A 123 -7.13 -10.85 8.43
CA VAL A 123 -8.17 -9.83 8.40
C VAL A 123 -8.80 -9.73 9.78
N THR A 124 -8.91 -8.52 10.31
CA THR A 124 -9.57 -8.25 11.59
C THR A 124 -10.47 -7.01 11.48
N GLY A 125 -11.69 -7.11 11.99
CA GLY A 125 -12.68 -6.03 11.92
C GLY A 125 -13.20 -5.77 10.49
N ASN A 126 -13.75 -4.57 10.27
CA ASN A 126 -14.28 -4.16 8.97
C ASN A 126 -13.15 -3.60 8.08
N ILE A 127 -12.92 -4.21 6.91
CA ILE A 127 -11.87 -3.81 5.95
C ILE A 127 -12.42 -3.12 4.68
N GLY A 128 -13.72 -2.84 4.64
CA GLY A 128 -14.37 -2.14 3.54
C GLY A 128 -14.13 -2.78 2.18
N ALA A 129 -13.95 -1.93 1.17
CA ALA A 129 -13.69 -2.34 -0.21
C ALA A 129 -12.35 -3.06 -0.39
N PHE A 130 -11.45 -3.11 0.62
CA PHE A 130 -10.25 -3.95 0.50
C PHE A 130 -10.59 -5.43 0.29
N ALA A 131 -11.72 -5.89 0.84
CA ALA A 131 -12.15 -7.28 0.72
C ALA A 131 -12.27 -7.75 -0.74
N SER A 132 -12.60 -6.85 -1.69
CA SER A 132 -12.71 -7.21 -3.11
C SER A 132 -11.36 -7.51 -3.76
N LEU A 133 -10.23 -7.07 -3.18
CA LEU A 133 -8.88 -7.34 -3.69
C LEU A 133 -8.33 -8.70 -3.23
N LEU A 134 -9.01 -9.35 -2.28
CA LEU A 134 -8.56 -10.61 -1.68
C LEU A 134 -9.16 -11.84 -2.34
N GLN A 135 -10.14 -11.66 -3.23
CA GLN A 135 -10.67 -12.72 -4.11
C GLN A 135 -9.57 -13.28 -5.04
#